data_AF-A0A9C9K1E0-F1
#
_entry.id   AF-A0A9C9K1E0-F1
#
_cell.length_a   1.000
_cell.length_b   1.000
_cell.length_c   1.000
_cell.angle_alpha   90.00
_cell.angle_beta   90.00
_cell.angle_gamma   90.00
#
_symmetry.space_group_name_H-M   'P 1'
#
loop_
_entity.id
_entity.type
_entity.pdbx_description
1 polymer ?
#
loop_
_entity_poly.entity_id
_entity_poly.type
_entity_poly.pdbx_seq_one_letter_code
_entity_poly.pdbx_strand_id
1 'polypeptide(L)'
;MRDRYIILILIISSLALTLPGLKGNLPSLTVSDEFQIVERALHCGTGDFNPHLFTWPAQLPVYMLFIVLGILFVVLKVLNVVVTTHDYMLLYLENPTVIYITSRLFSIILSTLS
;
A
#
# COMPACT_ATOMS: atom_id res chain seq x y z
N MET A 1 -14.93 -20.13 24.05
CA MET A 1 -15.20 -18.67 24.21
C MET A 1 -13.94 -17.90 24.58
N ARG A 2 -13.13 -18.39 25.55
CA ARG A 2 -11.84 -17.80 25.96
C ARG A 2 -10.87 -17.49 24.79
N ASP A 3 -10.79 -18.38 23.83
CA ASP A 3 -9.84 -18.25 22.70
C ASP A 3 -10.19 -17.08 21.78
N ARG A 4 -11.48 -16.75 21.64
CA ARG A 4 -11.94 -15.59 20.84
C ARG A 4 -11.48 -14.26 21.46
N TYR A 5 -11.48 -14.16 22.78
CA TYR A 5 -11.02 -12.96 23.48
C TYR A 5 -9.50 -12.78 23.37
N ILE A 6 -8.74 -13.88 23.43
CA ILE A 6 -7.28 -13.85 23.25
C ILE A 6 -6.94 -13.36 21.83
N ILE A 7 -7.62 -13.89 20.81
CA ILE A 7 -7.42 -13.45 19.41
C ILE A 7 -7.78 -11.97 19.24
N LEU A 8 -8.89 -11.52 19.82
CA LEU A 8 -9.28 -10.11 19.79
C LEU A 8 -8.23 -9.20 20.44
N ILE A 9 -7.69 -9.60 21.59
CA ILE A 9 -6.64 -8.84 22.29
C ILE A 9 -5.37 -8.76 21.42
N LEU A 10 -4.97 -9.86 20.78
CA LEU A 10 -3.81 -9.87 19.89
C LEU A 10 -4.00 -8.94 18.69
N ILE A 11 -5.15 -8.99 18.02
CA ILE A 11 -5.49 -8.11 16.89
C ILE A 11 -5.45 -6.64 17.33
N ILE A 12 -6.10 -6.30 18.45
CA ILE A 12 -6.15 -4.93 18.97
C ILE A 12 -4.75 -4.44 19.34
N SER A 13 -3.93 -5.28 19.97
CA SER A 13 -2.56 -4.93 20.33
C SER A 13 -1.70 -4.67 19.09
N SER A 14 -1.78 -5.54 18.07
CA SER A 14 -1.05 -5.39 16.81
C SER A 14 -1.41 -4.09 16.09
N LEU A 15 -2.71 -3.76 16.02
CA LEU A 15 -3.19 -2.49 15.47
C LEU A 15 -2.67 -1.29 16.28
N ALA A 16 -2.71 -1.35 17.61
CA ALA A 16 -2.26 -0.25 18.47
C ALA A 16 -0.75 0.05 18.30
N LEU A 17 0.06 -0.98 18.09
CA LEU A 17 1.50 -0.86 17.84
C LEU A 17 1.82 -0.31 16.45
N THR A 18 0.99 -0.62 15.43
CA THR A 18 1.29 -0.31 14.03
C THR A 18 0.68 0.99 13.51
N LEU A 19 -0.51 1.38 14.01
CA LEU A 19 -1.22 2.59 13.58
C LEU A 19 -0.44 3.91 13.74
N PRO A 20 0.33 4.12 14.82
CA PRO A 20 1.14 5.35 14.97
C PRO A 20 2.20 5.53 13.88
N GLY A 21 2.67 4.44 13.27
CA GLY A 21 3.69 4.45 12.22
C GLY A 21 3.18 4.92 10.85
N LEU A 22 1.86 4.97 10.62
CA LEU A 22 1.29 5.28 9.30
C LEU A 22 1.70 6.65 8.76
N LYS A 23 1.79 7.65 9.63
CA LYS A 23 2.13 9.03 9.23
C LYS A 23 3.64 9.30 9.22
N GLY A 24 4.46 8.34 9.65
CA GLY A 24 5.90 8.52 9.72
C GLY A 24 6.49 8.89 8.37
N ASN A 25 7.26 9.99 8.32
CA ASN A 25 8.02 10.45 7.16
C ASN A 25 7.20 10.87 5.93
N LEU A 26 5.88 11.09 6.02
CA LEU A 26 5.12 11.65 4.91
C LEU A 26 5.16 13.20 4.94
N PRO A 27 5.35 13.89 3.79
CA PRO A 27 5.51 13.36 2.43
C PRO A 27 6.97 13.05 2.02
N SER A 28 7.96 13.26 2.89
CA SER A 28 9.38 13.07 2.55
C SER A 28 9.80 11.60 2.54
N LEU A 29 9.88 10.99 1.35
CA LEU A 29 10.24 9.58 1.13
C LEU A 29 11.74 9.27 1.30
N THR A 30 12.42 9.89 2.26
CA THR A 30 13.88 10.08 2.21
C THR A 30 14.72 8.80 2.38
N VAL A 31 14.22 7.73 3.01
CA VAL A 31 15.00 6.49 3.23
C VAL A 31 14.05 5.30 3.47
N SER A 32 13.22 4.91 2.50
CA SER A 32 12.38 3.70 2.68
C SER A 32 12.39 2.82 1.44
N ASP A 33 12.72 1.55 1.63
CA ASP A 33 12.60 0.49 0.62
C ASP A 33 11.13 0.29 0.16
N GLU A 34 10.16 0.88 0.86
CA GLU A 34 8.75 0.87 0.47
C GLU A 34 8.52 1.50 -0.92
N PHE A 35 9.26 2.56 -1.25
CA PHE A 35 9.15 3.23 -2.55
C PHE A 35 9.41 2.27 -3.72
N GLN A 36 10.40 1.41 -3.57
CA GLN A 36 10.76 0.41 -4.56
C GLN A 36 9.62 -0.59 -4.85
N ILE A 37 8.75 -0.87 -3.88
CA ILE A 37 7.61 -1.79 -4.06
C ILE A 37 6.43 -1.02 -4.66
N VAL A 38 6.14 0.18 -4.14
CA VAL A 38 5.04 1.04 -4.60
C VAL A 38 5.24 1.44 -6.07
N GLU A 39 6.43 1.88 -6.47
CA GLU A 39 6.72 2.25 -7.84
C GLU A 39 6.53 1.10 -8.81
N ARG A 40 6.99 -0.09 -8.45
CA ARG A 40 6.84 -1.28 -9.29
C ARG A 40 5.38 -1.69 -9.42
N ALA A 41 4.62 -1.60 -8.33
CA ALA A 41 3.19 -1.84 -8.37
C ALA A 41 2.47 -0.84 -9.29
N LEU A 42 2.86 0.44 -9.27
CA LEU A 42 2.34 1.45 -10.19
C LEU A 42 2.80 1.20 -11.64
N HIS A 43 4.04 0.76 -11.85
CA HIS A 43 4.59 0.40 -13.15
C HIS A 43 3.86 -0.80 -13.77
N CYS A 44 3.41 -1.77 -12.97
CA CYS A 44 2.53 -2.83 -13.47
C CYS A 44 1.24 -2.28 -14.10
N GLY A 45 0.77 -1.12 -13.65
CA GLY A 45 -0.39 -0.43 -14.22
C GLY A 45 -0.15 0.23 -15.59
N THR A 46 1.10 0.40 -16.03
CA THR A 46 1.42 0.98 -17.35
C THR A 46 1.42 -0.06 -18.47
N GLY A 47 1.31 -1.36 -18.13
CA GLY A 47 1.24 -2.47 -19.08
C GLY A 47 2.46 -3.41 -19.03
N ASP A 48 3.51 -3.05 -18.30
CA ASP A 48 4.64 -3.95 -18.02
C ASP A 48 4.47 -4.60 -16.65
N PHE A 49 3.94 -5.83 -16.65
CA PHE A 49 3.74 -6.62 -15.44
C PHE A 49 5.04 -7.16 -14.84
N ASN A 50 6.19 -6.97 -15.48
CA ASN A 50 7.44 -7.44 -14.93
C ASN A 50 8.01 -6.39 -13.95
N PRO A 51 8.17 -6.71 -12.65
CA PRO A 51 8.70 -5.75 -11.67
C PRO A 51 10.19 -5.42 -11.85
N HIS A 52 10.90 -6.11 -12.77
CA HIS A 52 12.34 -5.95 -13.06
C HIS A 52 13.25 -5.97 -11.82
N LEU A 53 12.78 -6.57 -10.72
CA LEU A 53 13.49 -6.77 -9.47
C LEU A 53 13.56 -8.27 -9.19
N PHE A 54 14.56 -8.91 -9.78
CA PHE A 54 14.77 -10.36 -9.69
C PHE A 54 15.60 -10.78 -8.47
N THR A 55 16.19 -9.82 -7.75
CA THR A 55 17.00 -10.06 -6.56
C THR A 55 16.17 -10.38 -5.32
N TRP A 56 14.86 -10.14 -5.34
CA TRP A 56 14.00 -10.30 -4.18
C TRP A 56 12.88 -11.32 -4.46
N PRO A 57 12.66 -12.32 -3.57
CA PRO A 57 11.62 -13.34 -3.75
C PRO A 57 10.18 -12.80 -3.55
N ALA A 58 10.04 -11.50 -3.25
CA ALA A 58 8.77 -10.89 -2.91
C ALA A 58 8.09 -10.19 -4.10
N GLN A 59 8.05 -10.83 -5.28
CA GLN A 59 7.23 -10.33 -6.39
C GLN A 59 5.73 -10.37 -6.06
N LEU A 60 5.30 -11.33 -5.23
CA LEU A 60 3.89 -11.50 -4.86
C LEU A 60 3.30 -10.27 -4.14
N PRO A 61 3.98 -9.66 -3.15
CA PRO A 61 3.58 -8.37 -2.59
C PRO A 61 3.41 -7.25 -3.62
N VAL A 62 4.24 -7.19 -4.67
CA VAL A 62 4.13 -6.16 -5.72
C VAL A 62 2.82 -6.34 -6.50
N TYR A 63 2.50 -7.58 -6.90
CA TYR A 63 1.25 -7.87 -7.61
C TYR A 63 0.00 -7.67 -6.75
N MET A 64 0.06 -8.04 -5.47
CA MET A 64 -1.05 -7.78 -4.55
C MET A 64 -1.24 -6.28 -4.33
N LEU A 65 -0.16 -5.53 -4.16
CA LEU A 65 -0.22 -4.08 -4.00
C LEU A 65 -0.72 -3.40 -5.28
N PHE A 66 -0.37 -3.89 -6.47
CA PHE A 66 -0.93 -3.43 -7.73
C PHE A 66 -2.46 -3.55 -7.75
N ILE A 67 -3.02 -4.69 -7.30
CA ILE A 67 -4.47 -4.87 -7.21
C ILE A 67 -5.07 -3.86 -6.23
N VAL A 68 -4.46 -3.67 -5.06
CA VAL A 68 -4.95 -2.73 -4.04
C VAL A 68 -4.91 -1.28 -4.53
N LEU A 69 -3.83 -0.87 -5.20
CA LEU A 69 -3.71 0.46 -5.80
C LEU A 69 -4.65 0.64 -7.01
N GLY A 70 -4.94 -0.43 -7.75
CA GLY A 70 -5.97 -0.44 -8.78
C GLY A 70 -7.38 -0.23 -8.20
N ILE A 71 -7.69 -0.85 -7.05
CA ILE A 71 -8.94 -0.61 -6.32
C ILE A 71 -9.00 0.85 -5.85
N LEU A 72 -7.90 1.37 -5.30
CA LEU A 72 -7.81 2.78 -4.89
C LEU A 72 -8.09 3.72 -6.09
N PHE A 73 -7.51 3.45 -7.25
CA PHE A 73 -7.79 4.20 -8.48
C PHE A 73 -9.28 4.18 -8.84
N VAL A 74 -9.94 3.02 -8.78
CA VAL A 74 -11.38 2.91 -9.04
C VAL A 74 -12.19 3.71 -8.02
N VAL A 75 -11.84 3.64 -6.73
CA VAL A 75 -12.52 4.42 -5.67
C VAL A 75 -12.37 5.92 -5.92
N LEU A 76 -11.15 6.40 -6.20
CA LEU A 76 -10.88 7.79 -6.51
C LEU A 76 -11.60 8.25 -7.79
N LYS A 77 -11.74 7.36 -8.76
CA LYS A 77 -12.49 7.61 -9.99
C LYS A 77 -13.99 7.73 -9.76
N VAL A 78 -14.57 6.87 -8.93
CA VAL A 78 -15.99 6.98 -8.53
C VAL A 78 -16.24 8.28 -7.75
N LEU A 79 -15.27 8.72 -6.95
CA LEU A 79 -15.33 9.99 -6.22
C LEU A 79 -15.02 11.22 -7.10
N ASN A 80 -14.77 11.04 -8.40
CA ASN A 80 -14.35 12.09 -9.35
C ASN A 80 -13.08 12.86 -8.92
N VAL A 81 -12.22 12.27 -8.10
CA VAL A 81 -10.92 12.86 -7.73
C VAL A 81 -9.89 12.64 -8.83
N VAL A 82 -9.99 11.51 -9.54
CA VAL A 82 -9.06 11.09 -10.59
C VAL A 82 -9.87 10.57 -11.77
N VAL A 83 -9.69 11.10 -12.98
CA VAL A 83 -10.48 10.66 -14.15
C VAL A 83 -9.64 9.75 -15.05
N THR A 84 -8.37 10.09 -15.21
CA THR A 84 -7.41 9.40 -16.08
C THR A 84 -6.26 8.78 -15.28
N THR A 85 -5.55 7.84 -15.91
CA THR A 85 -4.31 7.30 -15.34
C THR A 85 -3.23 8.37 -15.17
N HIS A 86 -3.25 9.40 -16.01
CA HIS A 86 -2.34 10.54 -15.89
C HIS A 86 -2.62 11.36 -14.62
N ASP A 87 -3.88 11.60 -14.28
CA ASP A 87 -4.24 12.30 -13.04
C ASP A 87 -3.78 11.51 -11.80
N TYR A 88 -3.81 10.18 -11.88
CA TYR A 88 -3.33 9.31 -10.81
C TYR A 88 -1.81 9.36 -10.64
N MET A 89 -1.08 9.46 -11.75
CA MET A 89 0.36 9.69 -11.74
C MET A 89 0.70 11.07 -11.15
N LEU A 90 -0.04 12.12 -11.53
CA LEU A 90 0.13 13.46 -10.95
C LEU A 90 -0.12 13.45 -9.44
N LEU A 91 -1.16 12.74 -8.98
CA LEU A 91 -1.43 12.57 -7.55
C LEU A 91 -0.22 11.94 -6.83
N TYR A 92 0.40 10.91 -7.42
CA TYR A 92 1.60 10.29 -6.85
C TYR A 92 2.78 11.26 -6.78
N LEU A 93 3.01 12.08 -7.81
CA LEU A 93 4.14 12.99 -7.86
C LEU A 93 3.95 14.23 -6.95
N GLU A 94 2.74 14.78 -6.89
CA GLU A 94 2.45 15.98 -6.10
C GLU A 94 2.23 15.66 -4.62
N ASN A 95 1.44 14.62 -4.33
CA ASN A 95 1.10 14.24 -2.97
C ASN A 95 0.88 12.72 -2.83
N PRO A 96 1.96 11.94 -2.65
CA PRO A 96 1.88 10.48 -2.58
C PRO A 96 1.22 9.95 -1.30
N THR A 97 0.78 10.83 -0.40
CA THR A 97 0.26 10.46 0.94
C THR A 97 -0.83 9.41 0.88
N VAL A 98 -1.81 9.55 -0.01
CA VAL A 98 -2.94 8.60 -0.09
C VAL A 98 -2.46 7.22 -0.55
N ILE A 99 -1.51 7.18 -1.48
CA ILE A 99 -0.94 5.94 -2.01
C ILE A 99 -0.14 5.21 -0.94
N TYR A 100 0.72 5.92 -0.21
CA TYR A 100 1.55 5.33 0.86
C TYR A 100 0.74 4.94 2.10
N ILE A 101 -0.28 5.71 2.46
CA ILE A 101 -1.19 5.30 3.53
C ILE A 101 -1.87 3.98 3.14
N THR A 102 -2.28 3.84 1.89
CA THR A 102 -2.94 2.63 1.39
C THR A 102 -1.97 1.43 1.37
N SER A 103 -0.72 1.60 0.91
CA SER A 103 0.30 0.53 0.94
C SER A 103 0.63 0.10 2.36
N ARG A 104 0.72 1.05 3.31
CA ARG A 104 0.96 0.76 4.73
C ARG A 104 -0.21 0.04 5.38
N LEU A 105 -1.44 0.48 5.11
CA LEU A 105 -2.64 -0.22 5.59
C LEU A 105 -2.66 -1.67 5.09
N PHE A 106 -2.35 -1.89 3.81
CA PHE A 106 -2.26 -3.24 3.25
C PHE A 106 -1.22 -4.09 3.98
N SER A 107 -0.04 -3.53 4.25
CA SER A 107 1.03 -4.23 4.98
C SER A 107 0.63 -4.56 6.43
N ILE A 108 -0.07 -3.66 7.11
CA ILE A 108 -0.59 -3.89 8.47
C ILE A 108 -1.65 -4.99 8.48
N ILE A 109 -2.53 -5.02 7.49
CA ILE A 109 -3.54 -6.09 7.35
C ILE A 109 -2.85 -7.44 7.18
N LEU A 110 -1.87 -7.54 6.28
CA LEU A 110 -1.10 -8.77 6.08
C LEU A 110 -0.38 -9.21 7.37
N SER A 111 0.27 -8.28 8.07
CA SER A 111 0.96 -8.57 9.33
C SER A 111 0.03 -8.97 10.47
N THR A 112 -1.24 -8.55 10.43
CA THR A 112 -2.24 -8.93 11.44
C THR A 112 -2.86 -10.30 11.16
N LEU A 113 -2.84 -10.73 9.88
CA LEU A 113 -3.36 -12.03 9.46
C LEU A 113 -2.33 -13.18 9.54
N SER A 114 -1.03 -12.86 9.55
CA SER A 114 0.08 -13.83 9.66
C SER A 114 0.26 -14.33 11.09
#